data_AF-A0AAE4Z831-F1
#
_entry.id   AF-A0AAE4Z831-F1
#
_cell.length_a   1.000
_cell.length_b   1.000
_cell.length_c   1.000
_cell.angle_alpha   90.00
_cell.angle_beta   90.00
_cell.angle_gamma   90.00
#
_symmetry.space_group_name_H-M   'P 1'
#
loop_
_entity.id
_entity.type
_entity.pdbx_description
1 polymer ?
#
loop_
_entity_poly.entity_id
_entity_poly.type
_entity_poly.pdbx_seq_one_letter_code
_entity_poly.pdbx_strand_id
1 'polypeptide(L)'
;MGEDEYSGKERRRNLELRERLDELFDLARELYNESINMSQEELDDARARIEWLAEEIYAAAVYGPIEQRSRRRDDPGSGGDE
;
A
#
# COMPACT_ATOMS: atom_id res chain seq x y z
N MET A 1 4.05 -1.57 29.34
CA MET A 1 3.96 -1.12 27.94
C MET A 1 3.34 -2.26 27.16
N GLY A 2 2.06 -2.23 26.77
CA GLY A 2 1.44 -3.47 26.24
C GLY A 2 0.18 -3.36 25.40
N GLU A 3 -0.76 -2.46 25.70
CA GLU A 3 -2.08 -2.48 25.02
C GLU A 3 -2.31 -1.22 24.17
N ASP A 4 -1.96 -0.03 24.66
CA ASP A 4 -2.12 1.23 23.92
C ASP A 4 -1.25 1.31 22.65
N GLU A 5 -0.03 0.76 22.71
CA GLU A 5 0.91 0.81 21.58
C GLU A 5 0.51 -0.17 20.45
N TYR A 6 -0.10 -1.30 20.81
CA TYR A 6 -0.66 -2.26 19.85
C TYR A 6 -1.91 -1.67 19.18
N SER A 7 -2.81 -1.09 19.96
CA SER A 7 -4.02 -0.43 19.43
C SER A 7 -3.68 0.73 18.48
N GLY A 8 -2.64 1.50 18.78
CA GLY A 8 -2.18 2.59 17.90
C GLY A 8 -1.51 2.11 16.60
N LYS A 9 -0.81 0.97 16.62
CA LYS A 9 -0.22 0.35 15.41
C LYS A 9 -1.29 -0.28 14.52
N GLU A 10 -2.28 -0.94 15.11
CA GLU A 10 -3.42 -1.50 14.38
C GLU A 10 -4.30 -0.41 13.76
N ARG A 11 -4.58 0.68 14.50
CA ARG A 11 -5.32 1.83 13.97
C ARG A 11 -4.64 2.46 12.75
N ARG A 12 -3.32 2.66 12.80
CA ARG A 12 -2.54 3.18 11.66
C ARG A 12 -2.55 2.23 10.46
N ARG A 13 -2.38 0.93 10.69
CA ARG A 13 -2.47 -0.09 9.63
C ARG A 13 -3.85 -0.07 8.94
N ASN A 14 -4.91 0.04 9.72
CA ASN A 14 -6.27 0.10 9.20
C ASN A 14 -6.54 1.40 8.43
N LEU A 15 -5.87 2.50 8.77
CA LEU A 15 -5.96 3.76 8.03
C LEU A 15 -5.28 3.63 6.66
N GLU A 16 -4.04 3.17 6.63
CA GLU A 16 -3.26 3.01 5.38
C GLU A 16 -3.94 2.02 4.42
N LEU A 17 -4.44 0.89 4.94
CA LEU A 17 -5.18 -0.07 4.12
C LEU A 17 -6.47 0.53 3.55
N ARG A 18 -7.20 1.34 4.34
CA ARG A 18 -8.41 2.03 3.87
C ARG A 18 -8.09 3.01 2.76
N GLU A 19 -7.06 3.83 2.93
CA GLU A 19 -6.63 4.81 1.92
C GLU A 19 -6.31 4.13 0.58
N ARG A 20 -5.62 2.99 0.59
CA ARG A 20 -5.32 2.26 -0.66
C ARG A 20 -6.55 1.61 -1.29
N LEU A 21 -7.48 1.11 -0.48
CA LEU A 21 -8.75 0.57 -0.97
C LEU A 21 -9.65 1.66 -1.55
N ASP A 22 -9.69 2.84 -0.93
CA ASP A 22 -10.44 3.99 -1.41
C ASP A 22 -9.85 4.48 -2.75
N GLU A 23 -8.53 4.57 -2.87
CA GLU A 23 -7.87 4.92 -4.13
C GLU A 23 -8.18 3.91 -5.26
N LEU A 24 -8.14 2.61 -4.95
CA LEU A 24 -8.52 1.57 -5.91
C LEU A 24 -9.98 1.71 -6.36
N PHE A 25 -10.88 2.05 -5.43
CA PHE A 25 -12.29 2.23 -5.73
C PHE A 25 -12.53 3.45 -6.62
N ASP A 26 -11.87 4.57 -6.34
CA ASP A 26 -11.96 5.78 -7.16
C ASP A 26 -11.43 5.53 -8.58
N LEU A 27 -10.30 4.84 -8.72
CA LEU A 27 -9.73 4.49 -10.02
C LEU A 27 -10.64 3.53 -10.81
N ALA A 28 -11.23 2.53 -10.14
CA ALA A 28 -12.20 1.63 -10.78
C ALA A 28 -13.45 2.38 -11.24
N ARG A 29 -13.90 3.37 -10.47
CA ARG A 29 -15.05 4.22 -10.81
C ARG A 29 -14.72 5.14 -11.99
N GLU A 30 -13.54 5.73 -12.02
CA GLU A 30 -13.06 6.55 -13.14
C GLU A 30 -13.02 5.73 -14.43
N LEU A 31 -12.37 4.56 -14.41
CA LEU A 31 -12.34 3.66 -15.56
C LEU A 31 -13.73 3.25 -16.03
N TYR A 32 -14.65 2.96 -15.11
CA TYR A 32 -16.02 2.60 -15.48
C TYR A 32 -16.75 3.76 -16.20
N ASN A 33 -16.54 4.99 -15.76
CA ASN A 33 -17.26 6.16 -16.30
C ASN A 33 -16.58 6.74 -17.55
N GLU A 34 -15.26 6.73 -17.62
CA GLU A 34 -14.49 7.57 -18.56
C GLU A 34 -13.56 6.79 -19.49
N SER A 35 -13.40 5.47 -19.32
CA SER A 35 -12.44 4.67 -20.12
C SER A 35 -12.60 4.80 -21.64
N ILE A 36 -13.81 5.06 -22.14
CA ILE A 36 -14.05 5.25 -23.58
C ILE A 36 -13.46 6.56 -24.13
N ASN A 37 -13.22 7.54 -23.25
CA ASN A 37 -12.63 8.84 -23.59
C ASN A 37 -11.13 8.92 -23.27
N MET A 38 -10.58 7.91 -22.60
CA MET A 38 -9.16 7.83 -22.29
C MET A 38 -8.35 7.37 -23.50
N SER A 39 -7.14 7.92 -23.61
CA SER A 39 -6.12 7.41 -24.50
C SER A 39 -5.60 6.04 -24.03
N GLN A 40 -4.94 5.31 -24.93
CA GLN A 40 -4.32 4.04 -24.57
C GLN A 40 -3.23 4.20 -23.50
N GLU A 41 -2.49 5.31 -23.52
CA GLU A 41 -1.46 5.63 -22.52
C GLU A 41 -2.08 5.79 -21.12
N GLU A 42 -3.19 6.54 -21.02
CA GLU A 42 -3.91 6.70 -19.75
C GLU A 42 -4.49 5.37 -19.23
N LEU A 43 -4.96 4.50 -20.12
CA LEU A 43 -5.42 3.16 -19.74
C LEU A 43 -4.28 2.25 -19.26
N ASP A 44 -3.12 2.33 -19.89
CA ASP A 44 -1.93 1.58 -19.49
C ASP A 44 -1.39 2.08 -18.14
N ASP A 45 -1.41 3.39 -17.90
CA ASP A 45 -1.05 4.00 -16.63
C ASP A 45 -2.04 3.59 -15.52
N ALA A 46 -3.34 3.64 -15.79
CA ALA A 46 -4.36 3.20 -14.85
C ALA A 46 -4.20 1.70 -14.51
N ARG A 47 -3.87 0.87 -15.51
CA ARG A 47 -3.56 -0.55 -15.28
C ARG A 47 -2.34 -0.72 -14.38
N ALA A 48 -1.23 -0.04 -14.70
CA ALA A 48 -0.02 -0.10 -13.88
C ALA A 48 -0.29 0.35 -12.43
N ARG A 49 -1.17 1.36 -12.26
CA ARG A 49 -1.58 1.83 -10.94
C ARG A 49 -2.39 0.79 -10.17
N ILE A 50 -3.34 0.11 -10.82
CA ILE A 50 -4.11 -0.99 -10.21
C ILE A 50 -3.18 -2.12 -9.78
N GLU A 51 -2.25 -2.53 -10.64
CA GLU A 51 -1.28 -3.60 -10.35
C GLU A 51 -0.44 -3.23 -9.11
N TRP A 52 0.04 -1.98 -9.04
CA TRP A 52 0.76 -1.50 -7.86
C TRP A 52 -0.11 -1.47 -6.59
N LEU A 53 -1.35 -0.96 -6.69
CA LEU A 53 -2.27 -0.90 -5.54
C LEU A 53 -2.58 -2.30 -4.99
N ALA A 54 -2.73 -3.30 -5.85
CA ALA A 54 -2.98 -4.69 -5.44
C ALA A 54 -1.83 -5.24 -4.58
N GLU A 55 -0.58 -5.03 -5.02
CA GLU A 55 0.61 -5.43 -4.26
C GLU A 55 0.71 -4.72 -2.91
N GLU A 56 0.38 -3.43 -2.88
CA GLU A 56 0.45 -2.63 -1.66
C GLU A 56 -0.65 -2.99 -0.66
N ILE A 57 -1.87 -3.25 -1.13
CA ILE A 57 -2.99 -3.74 -0.31
C ILE A 57 -2.62 -5.10 0.29
N TYR A 58 -2.07 -6.00 -0.52
CA TYR A 58 -1.59 -7.30 -0.04
C TYR A 58 -0.49 -7.11 1.02
N ALA A 59 0.48 -6.24 0.76
CA ALA A 59 1.57 -5.98 1.70
C ALA A 59 1.07 -5.40 3.03
N ALA A 60 0.15 -4.44 2.99
CA ALA A 60 -0.45 -3.83 4.18
C ALA A 60 -1.28 -4.85 4.99
N ALA A 61 -2.02 -5.72 4.31
CA ALA A 61 -2.82 -6.77 4.95
C ALA A 61 -1.95 -7.84 5.62
N VAL A 62 -0.91 -8.33 4.94
CA VAL A 62 -0.06 -9.43 5.41
C VAL A 62 1.01 -8.96 6.39
N TYR A 63 1.71 -7.87 6.08
CA TYR A 63 2.90 -7.44 6.82
C TYR A 63 2.65 -6.22 7.73
N GLY A 64 1.63 -5.41 7.45
CA GLY A 64 1.35 -4.18 8.18
C GLY A 64 1.98 -2.93 7.55
N PRO A 65 2.02 -1.81 8.29
CA PRO A 65 2.34 -0.49 7.72
C PRO A 65 3.69 -0.46 7.00
N ILE A 66 3.72 0.16 5.82
CA ILE A 66 4.88 0.14 4.90
C ILE A 66 6.12 0.80 5.53
N GLU A 67 5.95 1.70 6.51
CA GLU A 67 7.04 2.30 7.29
C GLU A 67 7.96 1.26 7.97
N GLN A 68 7.49 0.05 8.24
CA GLN A 68 8.31 -1.03 8.82
C GLN A 68 9.20 -1.75 7.79
N ARG A 69 8.92 -1.59 6.48
CA ARG A 69 9.64 -2.29 5.40
C ARG A 69 10.98 -1.61 5.08
N SER A 70 11.02 -0.27 5.12
CA SER A 70 12.27 0.50 4.93
C SER A 70 13.27 0.20 6.05
N ARG A 71 12.81 0.13 7.32
CA ARG A 71 13.68 -0.24 8.44
C ARG A 71 14.29 -1.64 8.38
N ARG A 72 13.69 -2.58 7.63
CA ARG A 72 14.24 -3.94 7.45
C ARG A 72 15.18 -4.07 6.24
N ARG A 73 15.05 -3.20 5.23
CA ARG A 73 15.98 -3.20 4.07
C ARG A 73 17.25 -2.39 4.35
N ASP A 74 17.16 -1.41 5.25
CA ASP A 74 18.26 -0.50 5.58
C ASP A 74 19.06 -0.93 6.83
N ASP A 75 19.03 -2.21 7.23
CA ASP A 75 19.93 -2.76 8.27
C ASP A 75 21.11 -3.55 7.64
N PRO A 76 22.23 -2.89 7.30
CA PRO A 76 23.50 -3.56 7.01
C PRO A 76 24.30 -3.82 8.30
N GLY A 77 23.64 -4.23 9.40
CA GLY A 77 24.13 -4.02 10.76
C GLY A 77 24.08 -5.23 11.68
N SER A 78 24.45 -6.43 11.21
CA SER A 78 24.82 -7.52 12.12
C SER A 78 26.10 -8.23 11.67
N GLY A 79 27.12 -7.44 11.34
CA GLY A 79 28.50 -7.85 11.55
C GLY A 79 28.79 -7.73 13.04
N GLY A 80 28.44 -8.76 13.80
CA GLY A 80 28.89 -8.93 15.18
C GLY A 80 30.19 -9.72 15.16
N ASP A 81 31.29 -9.04 15.47
CA ASP A 81 32.54 -9.61 15.93
C ASP A 81 32.29 -10.61 17.07
N GLU A 82 32.82 -11.83 16.93
CA GLU A 82 33.68 -12.57 17.88
C GLU A 82 33.92 -14.02 17.40
#